data_AF-T0Z449-F1
#
_entry.id   AF-T0Z449-F1
#
_cell.length_a   1.000
_cell.length_b   1.000
_cell.length_c   1.000
_cell.angle_alpha   90.00
_cell.angle_beta   90.00
_cell.angle_gamma   90.00
#
_symmetry.space_group_name_H-M   'P 1'
#
loop_
_entity.id
_entity.type
_entity.pdbx_description
1 polymer ?
#
loop_
_entity_poly.entity_id
_entity_poly.type
_entity_poly.pdbx_seq_one_letter_code
_entity_poly.pdbx_strand_id
1 'polypeptide(L)'
;FKVVNDTCGHQAGDRLLRDITGLLQSRVRTADTIARLGGDEFGVLLENCSVEQSTRIAEGVRQAIHAYRFAWGAPRWRWARASGWCTSAPRPKASRA
;
A
#
# COMPACT_ATOMS: atom_id res chain seq x y z
N PHE A 1 -5.89 -0.71 7.58
CA PHE A 1 -4.68 0.01 8.10
C PHE A 1 -4.54 0.00 9.62
N LYS A 2 -5.57 -0.37 10.39
CA LYS A 2 -5.54 -0.42 11.87
C LYS A 2 -4.34 -1.17 12.45
N VAL A 3 -3.96 -2.31 11.88
CA VAL A 3 -2.79 -3.09 12.31
C VAL A 3 -1.47 -2.29 12.28
N VAL A 4 -1.27 -1.44 11.27
CA VAL A 4 -0.05 -0.61 11.15
C VAL A 4 -0.10 0.55 12.14
N ASN A 5 -1.27 1.19 12.31
CA ASN A 5 -1.44 2.28 13.27
C ASN A 5 -1.25 1.78 14.72
N ASP A 6 -1.76 0.60 15.02
CA ASP A 6 -1.69 0.00 16.36
C ASP A 6 -0.28 -0.54 16.66
N THR A 7 0.46 -1.00 15.64
CA THR A 7 1.81 -1.58 15.83
C THR A 7 2.94 -0.54 15.75
N CYS A 8 2.80 0.45 14.86
CA CYS A 8 3.87 1.38 14.50
C CYS A 8 3.53 2.85 14.79
N GLY A 9 2.32 3.12 15.29
CA GLY A 9 1.80 4.46 15.56
C GLY A 9 1.18 5.14 14.34
N HIS A 10 0.39 6.18 14.59
CA HIS A 10 -0.32 6.94 13.56
C HIS A 10 0.61 7.54 12.48
N GLN A 11 1.83 7.94 12.85
CA GLN A 11 2.82 8.45 11.90
C GLN A 11 3.22 7.41 10.84
N ALA A 12 3.27 6.13 11.22
CA ALA A 12 3.54 5.03 10.29
C ALA A 12 2.39 4.84 9.30
N GLY A 13 1.16 4.93 9.81
CA GLY A 13 -0.05 4.92 9.00
C GLY A 13 -0.06 6.02 7.96
N ASP A 14 0.20 7.26 8.38
CA ASP A 14 0.26 8.41 7.49
C ASP A 14 1.34 8.27 6.42
N ARG A 15 2.50 7.72 6.79
CA ARG A 15 3.56 7.46 5.82
C ARG A 15 3.15 6.40 4.80
N LEU A 16 2.58 5.29 5.27
CA LEU A 16 2.07 4.23 4.40
C LEU A 16 1.01 4.76 3.42
N LEU A 17 0.09 5.62 3.90
CA LEU A 17 -0.93 6.24 3.06
C LEU A 17 -0.33 7.13 1.98
N ARG A 18 0.69 7.93 2.32
CA ARG A 18 1.42 8.76 1.35
C ARG A 18 2.14 7.91 0.31
N ASP A 19 2.83 6.85 0.75
CA ASP A 19 3.57 5.99 -0.17
C ASP A 19 2.64 5.25 -1.13
N ILE A 20 1.51 4.73 -0.65
CA ILE A 20 0.50 4.09 -1.50
C ILE A 20 -0.12 5.11 -2.46
N THR A 21 -0.41 6.33 -2.00
CA THR A 21 -0.95 7.38 -2.88
C THR A 21 0.05 7.74 -3.99
N GLY A 22 1.32 7.88 -3.68
CA GLY A 22 2.38 8.12 -4.68
C GLY A 22 2.51 6.95 -5.67
N LEU A 23 2.39 5.72 -5.18
CA LEU A 23 2.41 4.53 -6.03
C LEU A 23 1.21 4.49 -6.97
N LEU A 24 0.00 4.83 -6.49
CA LEU A 24 -1.19 4.96 -7.33
C LEU A 24 -1.01 6.06 -8.39
N GLN A 25 -0.53 7.23 -7.99
CA GLN A 25 -0.25 8.36 -8.90
C GLN A 25 0.77 8.00 -9.99
N SER A 26 1.74 7.14 -9.71
CA SER A 26 2.71 6.69 -10.71
C SER A 26 2.14 5.74 -11.76
N ARG A 27 0.97 5.15 -11.51
CA ARG A 27 0.33 4.13 -12.36
C ARG A 27 -0.87 4.65 -13.13
N VAL A 28 -1.46 5.74 -12.67
CA VAL A 28 -2.60 6.40 -13.32
C VAL A 28 -2.12 7.62 -14.11
N ARG A 29 -2.91 8.06 -15.08
CA ARG A 29 -2.62 9.27 -15.86
C ARG A 29 -3.04 10.51 -15.07
N THR A 30 -2.53 11.67 -15.49
CA THR A 30 -2.91 12.97 -14.89
C THR A 30 -4.40 13.29 -15.06
N ALA A 31 -5.06 12.72 -16.07
CA ALA A 31 -6.49 12.87 -16.29
C ALA A 31 -7.35 11.96 -15.39
N ASP A 32 -6.75 10.97 -14.73
CA ASP A 32 -7.46 10.05 -13.87
C ASP A 32 -7.57 10.62 -12.45
N THR A 33 -8.71 10.40 -11.80
CA THR A 33 -8.96 10.91 -10.45
C THR A 33 -8.73 9.81 -9.42
N ILE A 34 -7.89 10.06 -8.42
CA ILE A 34 -7.71 9.18 -7.26
C ILE A 34 -8.50 9.77 -6.09
N ALA A 35 -9.37 8.96 -5.50
CA ALA A 35 -10.13 9.33 -4.32
C ALA A 35 -9.79 8.39 -3.15
N ARG A 36 -9.68 8.96 -1.95
CA ARG A 36 -9.66 8.16 -0.72
C ARG A 36 -11.08 8.03 -0.21
N LEU A 37 -11.63 6.83 -0.25
CA LEU A 37 -13.02 6.54 0.13
C LEU A 37 -13.16 6.33 1.65
N GLY A 38 -12.09 5.87 2.30
CA GLY A 38 -12.11 5.57 3.73
C GLY A 38 -10.73 5.54 4.37
N GLY A 39 -10.66 4.98 5.58
CA GLY A 39 -9.43 4.87 6.35
C GLY A 39 -8.34 4.08 5.62
N ASP A 40 -8.73 3.04 4.90
CA ASP A 40 -7.87 2.16 4.12
C ASP A 40 -8.35 1.84 2.71
N GLU A 41 -9.40 2.52 2.26
CA GLU A 41 -10.01 2.31 0.96
C GLU A 41 -9.67 3.45 0.00
N PHE A 42 -9.21 3.09 -1.19
CA PHE A 42 -8.89 4.00 -2.27
C PHE A 42 -9.67 3.61 -3.51
N GLY A 43 -10.24 4.60 -4.19
CA GLY A 43 -10.88 4.48 -5.48
C GLY A 43 -10.07 5.22 -6.54
N VAL A 44 -10.09 4.69 -7.77
CA VAL A 44 -9.52 5.36 -8.94
C VAL A 44 -10.60 5.43 -10.00
N LEU A 45 -10.88 6.64 -10.48
CA LEU A 45 -11.78 6.92 -11.59
C LEU A 45 -10.92 7.13 -12.84
N LEU A 46 -11.05 6.21 -13.79
CA LEU A 46 -10.34 6.26 -15.06
C LEU A 46 -11.25 6.88 -16.12
N GLU A 47 -10.87 8.05 -16.62
CA GLU A 47 -11.65 8.76 -17.63
C GLU A 47 -11.17 8.39 -19.04
N ASN A 48 -12.10 8.31 -20.00
CA ASN A 48 -11.79 8.05 -21.41
C ASN A 48 -10.95 6.77 -21.65
N CYS A 49 -11.22 5.70 -20.88
CA CYS A 49 -10.54 4.42 -21.02
C CYS A 49 -11.49 3.31 -21.52
N SER A 50 -10.94 2.37 -22.30
CA SER A 50 -11.66 1.12 -22.62
C SER A 50 -11.62 0.15 -21.45
N VAL A 51 -12.50 -0.86 -21.46
CA VAL A 51 -12.53 -1.91 -20.41
C VAL A 51 -11.19 -2.67 -20.33
N GLU A 52 -10.53 -2.87 -21.46
CA GLU A 52 -9.22 -3.55 -21.52
C GLU A 52 -8.12 -2.66 -20.92
N GLN A 53 -8.18 -1.35 -21.18
CA GLN A 53 -7.24 -0.38 -20.60
C GLN A 53 -7.43 -0.27 -19.09
N SER A 54 -8.68 -0.16 -18.62
CA SER A 54 -8.99 -0.09 -17.19
C SER A 54 -8.54 -1.34 -16.46
N THR A 55 -8.78 -2.52 -17.04
CA THR A 55 -8.33 -3.81 -16.49
C THR A 55 -6.80 -3.86 -16.39
N ARG A 56 -6.08 -3.39 -17.42
CA ARG A 56 -4.62 -3.37 -17.41
C ARG A 56 -4.05 -2.42 -16.34
N ILE A 57 -4.65 -1.24 -16.18
CA ILE A 57 -4.24 -0.27 -15.16
C ILE A 57 -4.53 -0.83 -13.76
N ALA A 58 -5.71 -1.38 -13.53
CA ALA A 58 -6.09 -2.01 -12.27
C ALA A 58 -5.13 -3.15 -11.88
N GLU A 59 -4.79 -4.01 -12.84
CA GLU A 59 -3.83 -5.09 -12.61
C GLU A 59 -2.42 -4.56 -12.33
N GLY A 60 -1.97 -3.52 -13.05
CA GLY A 60 -0.68 -2.87 -12.79
C GLY A 60 -0.61 -2.24 -11.39
N VAL A 61 -1.69 -1.59 -10.95
CA VAL A 61 -1.83 -1.07 -9.58
C VAL A 61 -1.78 -2.22 -8.57
N ARG A 62 -2.53 -3.29 -8.78
CA ARG A 62 -2.57 -4.46 -7.89
C ARG A 62 -1.19 -5.08 -7.73
N GLN A 63 -0.45 -5.28 -8.83
CA GLN A 63 0.90 -5.81 -8.81
C GLN A 63 1.88 -4.88 -8.07
N ALA A 64 1.78 -3.57 -8.32
CA ALA A 64 2.63 -2.59 -7.67
C ALA A 64 2.39 -2.55 -6.14
N ILE A 65 1.15 -2.61 -5.69
CA ILE A 65 0.81 -2.70 -4.25
C ILE A 65 1.32 -4.02 -3.66
N HIS A 66 1.21 -5.14 -4.37
CA HIS A 66 1.70 -6.43 -3.89
C HIS A 66 3.24 -6.50 -3.79
N ALA A 67 3.92 -5.82 -4.71
CA ALA A 67 5.38 -5.67 -4.71
C ALA A 67 5.86 -4.64 -3.67
N TYR A 68 5.00 -3.72 -3.24
CA TYR A 68 5.34 -2.70 -2.27
C TYR A 68 5.81 -3.32 -0.95
N ARG A 69 6.90 -2.79 -0.41
CA ARG A 69 7.45 -3.17 0.89
C ARG A 69 7.51 -1.91 1.75
N PHE A 70 6.69 -1.89 2.78
CA PHE A 70 6.67 -0.78 3.72
C PHE A 70 7.86 -0.88 4.66
N ALA A 71 8.74 0.13 4.60
CA ALA A 71 9.84 0.29 5.53
C ALA A 71 9.50 1.40 6.52
N TRP A 72 9.34 1.05 7.81
CA TRP A 72 9.07 2.01 8.87
C TRP A 72 9.98 1.75 10.07
N GLY A 73 10.69 2.80 10.48
CA GLY A 73 11.76 2.72 11.46
C GLY A 73 13.08 2.28 10.82
N ALA A 74 14.06 3.17 10.76
CA ALA A 74 15.44 2.73 10.73
C ALA A 74 15.83 2.24 12.14
N PRO A 75 16.77 1.29 12.28
CA PRO A 75 17.36 1.03 13.58
C PRO A 75 17.96 2.35 14.08
N ARG A 76 17.48 2.85 15.22
CA ARG A 76 18.25 3.82 15.99
C ARG A 76 19.54 3.08 16.34
N TRP A 77 20.63 3.40 15.65
CA TRP A 77 21.96 3.01 16.08
C TRP A 77 22.24 3.77 17.38
N ARG A 78 21.79 3.18 18.48
CA ARG A 78 22.28 3.42 19.82
C ARG A 78 22.43 2.03 20.40
N TRP A 79 23.66 1.71 20.78
CA TRP A 79 24.08 0.44 21.33
C TRP A 79 23.00 -0.22 22.21
N ALA A 80 22.82 -1.53 21.99
CA ALA A 80 21.95 -2.48 22.69
C ALA A 80 20.54 -2.72 22.12
N ARG A 81 20.47 -3.82 21.35
CA ARG A 81 19.42 -4.87 21.34
C ARG A 81 18.14 -4.64 20.50
N ALA A 82 18.05 -5.51 19.48
CA ALA A 82 16.88 -6.04 18.77
C ALA A 82 16.11 -5.12 17.80
N SER A 83 16.45 -5.33 16.53
CA SER A 83 15.84 -4.95 15.26
C SER A 83 14.31 -5.16 15.19
N GLY A 84 13.58 -4.05 15.14
CA GLY A 84 12.16 -4.00 14.75
C GLY A 84 12.01 -3.97 13.23
N TRP A 85 11.59 -5.09 12.66
CA TRP A 85 11.05 -5.17 11.30
C TRP A 85 9.61 -5.65 11.41
N CYS A 86 8.64 -4.87 10.94
CA CYS A 86 7.24 -5.28 10.91
C CYS A 86 6.87 -5.64 9.47
N THR A 87 6.97 -6.93 9.13
CA THR A 87 6.54 -7.45 7.82
C THR A 87 5.14 -8.04 7.94
N SER A 88 4.13 -7.44 7.31
CA SER A 88 2.84 -8.10 7.12
C SER A 88 2.97 -9.11 5.98
N ALA A 89 3.33 -10.36 6.30
CA ALA A 89 3.34 -11.45 5.33
C ALA A 89 1.89 -11.86 4.96
N PRO A 90 1.59 -12.18 3.69
CA PRO A 90 0.31 -12.76 3.31
C PRO A 90 0.16 -14.15 3.97
N ARG A 91 -0.95 -14.39 4.68
CA ARG A 91 -1.24 -15.71 5.26
C ARG A 91 -1.38 -16.74 4.13
N PRO A 92 -0.68 -17.89 4.19
CA PRO A 92 -0.98 -18.98 3.27
C PRO A 92 -2.39 -19.50 3.55
N LYS A 93 -3.21 -19.65 2.50
CA LYS A 93 -4.52 -20.31 2.61
C LYS A 93 -4.28 -21.75 3.05
N ALA A 94 -4.77 -22.11 4.23
CA ALA A 94 -4.83 -23.50 4.66
C ALA A 94 -5.78 -24.27 3.74
N SER A 95 -5.22 -25.08 2.85
CA SER A 95 -5.93 -26.19 2.23
C SER A 95 -6.20 -27.22 3.33
N ARG A 96 -7.46 -27.38 3.72
CA ARG A 96 -7.93 -28.56 4.43
C ARG A 96 -8.28 -29.60 3.37
N ALA A 97 -7.55 -30.71 3.37
CA ALA A 97 -8.04 -32.01 2.93
C ALA A 97 -8.76 -32.66 4.11
#